data_AF-A0A8E6B636-F1
#
_entry.id   AF-A0A8E6B636-F1
#
_cell.length_a   1.000
_cell.length_b   1.000
_cell.length_c   1.000
_cell.angle_alpha   90.00
_cell.angle_beta   90.00
_cell.angle_gamma   90.00
#
_symmetry.space_group_name_H-M   'P 1'
#
loop_
_entity.id
_entity.type
_entity.pdbx_description
1 polymer ?
#
loop_
_entity_poly.entity_id
_entity_poly.type
_entity_poly.pdbx_seq_one_letter_code
_entity_poly.pdbx_strand_id
1 'polypeptide(L)'
;MLLLVPPALLCLIAFRTTEGSKPKLIGSAVFSVMFVIGLIRDRGVWNAATGWLGVLHFAICLGALWISKIPKDLDFWAANAGFVSLPIILLLLPAAQALTSVRRRARLFVNRLASRSHWPEDLNACSQLPEVRILQGLLVQDAEPALGALSHPKPQVRLIVLTALQARESWLPGQAERVFHCAFYAQEPAVRAAALRALANVRDPYQIQKIADFCTDSAPEVRYATFEALLYNAVSRWPETRRWIHTALHDRRFIEDGPLPLGTQILPSQALDDISVWACEPGQTSRRALLSLIVYYRTMLQRNRTAELLSRLYSQLVDSRLHSTLRVEIAFVLRDQAAFSPEVLRKMIEHHQPSQIRLLAASELLSNGFDESALETLREVARQPNREIALGVAQVLQATMQIDMGLPANGEVPAANTRAAAEIARRVTLWTQGKWPNGNPEEIDSSYHQTPAARNGTTATVKRPVVNVQMSSLDTPWLE
;
A
#
# COMPACT_ATOMS: atom_id res chain seq x y z
N MET A 1 -48.66 -2.23 17.34
CA MET A 1 -49.23 -1.50 18.50
C MET A 1 -48.49 -0.21 18.83
N LEU A 2 -47.15 -0.19 18.88
CA LEU A 2 -46.38 1.03 19.20
C LEU A 2 -46.67 2.26 18.31
N LEU A 3 -46.88 2.06 17.00
CA LEU A 3 -47.25 3.14 16.07
C LEU A 3 -48.62 3.77 16.36
N LEU A 4 -49.48 3.12 17.13
CA LEU A 4 -50.81 3.64 17.51
C LEU A 4 -50.79 4.40 18.83
N VAL A 5 -49.65 4.42 19.55
CA VAL A 5 -49.51 5.18 20.80
C VAL A 5 -49.69 6.69 20.58
N PRO A 6 -49.09 7.31 19.55
CA PRO A 6 -49.30 8.73 19.27
C PRO A 6 -50.77 9.14 19.05
N PRO A 7 -51.54 8.49 18.14
CA PRO A 7 -52.94 8.87 17.96
C PRO A 7 -53.81 8.54 19.18
N ALA A 8 -53.52 7.45 19.91
CA ALA A 8 -54.24 7.12 21.13
C ALA A 8 -54.05 8.19 22.23
N LEU A 9 -52.82 8.69 22.41
CA LEU A 9 -52.54 9.80 23.32
C LEU A 9 -53.25 11.09 22.89
N LEU A 10 -53.23 11.44 21.60
CA LEU A 10 -53.96 12.60 21.09
C LEU A 10 -55.46 12.48 21.32
N CYS A 11 -56.06 11.31 21.11
CA CYS A 11 -57.48 11.06 21.40
C CYS A 11 -57.80 11.18 22.90
N LEU A 12 -56.94 10.62 23.77
CA LEU A 12 -57.12 10.71 25.21
C LEU A 12 -57.10 12.17 25.70
N ILE A 13 -56.14 12.96 25.21
CA ILE A 13 -56.03 14.38 25.54
C ILE A 13 -57.22 15.15 24.98
N ALA A 14 -57.63 14.87 23.74
CA ALA A 14 -58.82 15.48 23.13
C ALA A 14 -60.09 15.26 23.96
N PHE A 15 -60.22 14.09 24.60
CA PHE A 15 -61.35 13.77 25.47
C PHE A 15 -61.37 14.60 26.75
N ARG A 16 -60.20 15.01 27.26
CA ARG A 16 -60.05 15.80 28.49
C ARG A 16 -60.02 17.31 28.26
N THR A 17 -59.76 17.77 27.04
CA THR A 17 -59.68 19.21 26.72
C THR A 17 -61.04 19.88 26.49
N THR A 18 -61.09 21.20 26.73
CA THR A 18 -62.25 22.07 26.48
C THR A 18 -62.57 22.23 24.99
N GLU A 19 -63.81 22.65 24.66
CA GLU A 19 -64.38 22.60 23.30
C GLU A 19 -63.52 23.26 22.20
N GLY A 20 -62.76 24.30 22.52
CA GLY A 20 -61.99 25.06 21.52
C GLY A 20 -60.81 24.30 20.87
N SER A 21 -60.16 23.38 21.59
CA SER A 21 -58.98 22.65 21.09
C SER A 21 -59.28 21.21 20.64
N LYS A 22 -60.44 20.68 21.06
CA LYS A 22 -60.90 19.32 20.75
C LYS A 22 -60.90 18.96 19.26
N PRO A 23 -61.44 19.77 18.31
CA PRO A 23 -61.47 19.37 16.90
C PRO A 23 -60.07 19.27 16.28
N LYS A 24 -59.10 20.10 16.72
CA LYS A 24 -57.72 20.06 16.21
C LYS A 24 -56.99 18.78 16.62
N LEU A 25 -57.20 18.34 17.87
CA LEU A 25 -56.59 17.12 18.39
C LEU A 25 -57.19 15.87 17.76
N ILE A 26 -58.52 15.83 17.59
CA ILE A 26 -59.21 14.72 16.89
C ILE A 26 -58.75 14.64 15.44
N GLY A 27 -58.69 15.76 14.72
CA GLY A 27 -58.19 15.80 13.33
C GLY A 27 -56.74 15.31 13.22
N SER A 28 -55.89 15.73 14.16
CA SER A 28 -54.48 15.28 14.22
C SER A 28 -54.37 13.78 14.52
N ALA A 29 -55.20 13.25 15.41
CA ALA A 29 -55.25 11.83 15.72
C ALA A 29 -55.71 10.99 14.52
N VAL A 30 -56.74 11.43 13.79
CA VAL A 30 -57.22 10.75 12.57
C VAL A 30 -56.14 10.77 11.49
N PHE A 31 -55.52 11.92 11.23
CA PHE A 31 -54.40 12.04 10.30
C PHE A 31 -53.25 11.10 10.68
N SER A 32 -52.92 11.06 11.97
CA SER A 32 -51.91 10.20 12.55
C SER A 32 -52.22 8.70 12.30
N VAL A 33 -53.46 8.25 12.52
CA VAL A 33 -53.88 6.88 12.20
C VAL A 33 -53.75 6.58 10.70
N MET A 34 -54.20 7.49 9.84
CA MET A 34 -54.08 7.33 8.39
C MET A 34 -52.63 7.22 7.94
N PHE A 35 -51.74 8.05 8.50
CA PHE A 35 -50.31 8.00 8.25
C PHE A 35 -49.71 6.65 8.65
N VAL A 36 -50.08 6.13 9.83
CA VAL A 36 -49.64 4.80 10.30
C VAL A 36 -50.11 3.68 9.38
N ILE A 37 -51.36 3.71 8.92
CA ILE A 37 -51.89 2.72 7.97
C ILE A 37 -51.10 2.78 6.65
N GLY A 38 -50.81 3.99 6.15
CA GLY A 38 -49.98 4.20 4.97
C GLY A 38 -48.57 3.61 5.13
N LEU A 39 -47.91 3.89 6.25
CA LEU A 39 -46.58 3.35 6.55
C LEU A 39 -46.55 1.82 6.63
N ILE A 40 -47.55 1.23 7.29
CA ILE A 40 -47.65 -0.22 7.42
C ILE A 40 -47.83 -0.87 6.05
N ARG A 41 -48.64 -0.28 5.17
CA ARG A 41 -48.90 -0.79 3.82
C ARG A 41 -47.66 -0.75 2.94
N ASP A 42 -46.86 0.31 3.02
CA ASP A 42 -45.71 0.53 2.12
C ASP A 42 -44.44 -0.23 2.56
N ARG A 43 -44.15 -0.29 3.87
CA ARG A 43 -42.85 -0.79 4.37
C ARG A 43 -42.92 -1.99 5.30
N GLY A 44 -44.12 -2.42 5.68
CA GLY A 44 -44.34 -3.44 6.71
C GLY A 44 -44.17 -2.88 8.12
N VAL A 45 -44.79 -3.57 9.10
CA VAL A 45 -44.99 -3.08 10.48
C VAL A 45 -43.67 -2.75 11.19
N TRP A 46 -42.63 -3.56 11.00
CA TRP A 46 -41.35 -3.40 11.69
C TRP A 46 -40.52 -2.24 11.13
N ASN A 47 -40.34 -2.17 9.81
CA ASN A 47 -39.56 -1.09 9.18
C ASN A 47 -40.26 0.28 9.33
N ALA A 48 -41.60 0.28 9.39
CA ALA A 48 -42.38 1.48 9.67
C ALA A 48 -42.14 2.02 11.10
N ALA A 49 -42.02 1.14 12.09
CA ALA A 49 -41.86 1.53 13.49
C ALA A 49 -40.46 2.01 13.84
N THR A 50 -39.42 1.44 13.23
CA THR A 50 -38.01 1.72 13.55
C THR A 50 -37.34 2.69 12.57
N GLY A 51 -38.01 3.07 11.50
CA GLY A 51 -37.49 3.99 10.49
C GLY A 51 -37.64 5.47 10.87
N TRP A 52 -36.96 6.34 10.13
CA TRP A 52 -37.04 7.80 10.29
C TRP A 52 -38.48 8.35 10.15
N LEU A 53 -39.32 7.68 9.35
CA LEU A 53 -40.74 8.03 9.21
C LEU A 53 -41.53 7.78 10.50
N GLY A 54 -41.15 6.77 11.29
CA GLY A 54 -41.69 6.56 12.62
C GLY A 54 -41.32 7.73 13.54
N VAL A 55 -40.09 8.21 13.50
CA VAL A 55 -39.67 9.40 14.27
C VAL A 55 -40.44 10.66 13.83
N LEU A 56 -40.56 10.87 12.52
CA LEU A 56 -41.31 11.99 11.95
C LEU A 56 -42.78 11.95 12.40
N HIS A 57 -43.39 10.77 12.45
CA HIS A 57 -44.76 10.61 12.91
C HIS A 57 -44.96 11.12 14.34
N PHE A 58 -44.05 10.78 15.25
CA PHE A 58 -44.10 11.27 16.63
C PHE A 58 -43.82 12.78 16.70
N ALA A 59 -42.92 13.30 15.87
CA ALA A 59 -42.65 14.74 15.78
C ALA A 59 -43.88 15.52 15.27
N ILE A 60 -44.64 14.99 14.31
CA ILE A 60 -45.89 15.58 13.83
C ILE A 60 -46.94 15.61 14.94
N CYS A 61 -47.09 14.50 15.69
CA CYS A 61 -48.04 14.44 16.80
C CYS A 61 -47.64 15.38 17.95
N LEU A 62 -46.33 15.51 18.23
CA LEU A 62 -45.79 16.47 19.18
C LEU A 62 -46.07 17.91 18.72
N GLY A 63 -45.82 18.23 17.45
CA GLY A 63 -46.13 19.55 16.88
C GLY A 63 -47.61 19.89 16.97
N ALA A 64 -48.49 18.93 16.67
CA ALA A 64 -49.93 19.08 16.82
C ALA A 64 -50.34 19.39 18.28
N LEU A 65 -49.72 18.70 19.24
CA LEU A 65 -49.93 18.96 20.66
C LEU A 65 -49.52 20.39 21.05
N TRP A 66 -48.37 20.88 20.56
CA TRP A 66 -47.91 22.25 20.82
C TRP A 66 -48.81 23.34 20.21
N ILE A 67 -49.34 23.12 19.00
CA ILE A 67 -50.21 24.07 18.29
C ILE A 67 -51.60 24.17 18.95
N SER A 68 -52.03 23.14 19.67
CA SER A 68 -53.38 23.04 20.24
C SER A 68 -53.65 23.96 21.45
N LYS A 69 -52.67 24.74 21.93
CA LYS A 69 -52.79 25.74 23.02
C LYS A 69 -53.47 25.20 24.30
N ILE A 70 -53.26 23.93 24.62
CA ILE A 70 -53.80 23.29 25.83
C ILE A 70 -53.11 23.90 27.07
N PRO A 71 -53.82 24.08 28.21
CA PRO A 71 -53.17 24.40 29.48
C PRO A 71 -52.06 23.39 29.82
N LYS A 72 -50.92 23.88 30.33
CA LYS A 72 -49.73 23.06 30.61
C LYS A 72 -49.86 22.28 31.93
N ASP A 73 -50.85 21.41 31.99
CA ASP A 73 -51.11 20.51 33.11
C ASP A 73 -50.22 19.24 33.08
N LEU A 74 -50.37 18.37 34.08
CA LEU A 74 -49.60 17.13 34.19
C LEU A 74 -49.79 16.23 32.95
N ASP A 75 -51.01 16.18 32.41
CA ASP A 75 -51.35 15.37 31.23
C ASP A 75 -50.61 15.87 29.99
N PHE A 76 -50.52 17.19 29.78
CA PHE A 76 -49.71 17.79 28.72
C PHE A 76 -48.22 17.42 28.85
N TRP A 77 -47.65 17.49 30.04
CA TRP A 77 -46.23 17.15 30.26
C TRP A 77 -45.97 15.65 30.11
N ALA A 78 -46.86 14.79 30.61
CA ALA A 78 -46.75 13.35 30.45
C ALA A 78 -46.84 12.94 28.97
N ALA A 79 -47.74 13.55 28.21
CA ALA A 79 -47.86 13.32 26.77
C ALA A 79 -46.58 13.76 26.03
N ASN A 80 -46.07 14.97 26.28
CA ASN A 80 -44.81 15.44 25.70
C ASN A 80 -43.65 14.50 26.02
N ALA A 81 -43.52 14.07 27.28
CA ALA A 81 -42.50 13.11 27.69
C ALA A 81 -42.62 11.79 26.92
N GLY A 82 -43.84 11.28 26.73
CA GLY A 82 -44.09 10.08 25.91
C GLY A 82 -43.74 10.27 24.43
N PHE A 83 -44.11 11.40 23.83
CA PHE A 83 -43.81 11.71 22.43
C PHE A 83 -42.31 11.89 22.16
N VAL A 84 -41.52 12.33 23.13
CA VAL A 84 -40.06 12.47 23.01
C VAL A 84 -39.33 11.18 23.37
N SER A 85 -39.69 10.53 24.48
CA SER A 85 -38.97 9.35 24.97
C SER A 85 -39.23 8.08 24.16
N LEU A 86 -40.46 7.87 23.68
CA LEU A 86 -40.81 6.63 22.98
C LEU A 86 -40.08 6.47 21.63
N PRO A 87 -39.94 7.51 20.77
CA PRO A 87 -39.12 7.41 19.56
C PRO A 87 -37.66 7.14 19.86
N ILE A 88 -37.11 7.76 20.91
CA ILE A 88 -35.73 7.53 21.34
C ILE A 88 -35.57 6.05 21.74
N ILE A 89 -36.46 5.51 22.56
CA ILE A 89 -36.44 4.08 22.95
C ILE A 89 -36.60 3.18 21.72
N LEU A 90 -37.51 3.51 20.81
CA LEU A 90 -37.76 2.72 19.60
C LEU A 90 -36.62 2.74 18.59
N LEU A 91 -35.79 3.80 18.58
CA LEU A 91 -34.57 3.86 17.80
C LEU A 91 -33.42 3.12 18.50
N LEU A 92 -33.31 3.25 19.82
CA LEU A 92 -32.22 2.65 20.60
C LEU A 92 -32.36 1.12 20.74
N LEU A 93 -33.58 0.59 20.87
CA LEU A 93 -33.80 -0.84 21.11
C LEU A 93 -33.37 -1.72 19.92
N PRO A 94 -33.74 -1.44 18.66
CA PRO A 94 -33.26 -2.20 17.51
C PRO A 94 -31.75 -2.04 17.31
N ALA A 95 -31.19 -0.86 17.57
CA ALA A 95 -29.75 -0.65 17.52
C ALA A 95 -29.01 -1.52 18.56
N ALA A 96 -29.52 -1.56 19.80
CA ALA A 96 -29.01 -2.44 20.84
C ALA A 96 -29.17 -3.92 20.48
N GLN A 97 -30.30 -4.31 19.89
CA GLN A 97 -30.55 -5.69 19.43
C GLN A 97 -29.64 -6.07 18.26
N ALA A 98 -29.41 -5.17 17.31
CA ALA A 98 -28.49 -5.38 16.20
C ALA A 98 -27.06 -5.62 16.73
N LEU A 99 -26.57 -4.76 17.62
CA LEU A 99 -25.25 -4.88 18.24
C LEU A 99 -25.11 -6.19 19.05
N THR A 100 -26.11 -6.55 19.84
CA THR A 100 -26.08 -7.81 20.61
C THR A 100 -26.15 -9.04 19.69
N SER A 101 -26.87 -8.96 18.58
CA SER A 101 -26.95 -10.05 17.61
C SER A 101 -25.61 -10.29 16.89
N VAL A 102 -24.90 -9.22 16.49
CA VAL A 102 -23.58 -9.32 15.85
C VAL A 102 -22.57 -9.89 16.85
N ARG A 103 -22.53 -9.36 18.08
CA ARG A 103 -21.68 -9.89 19.16
C ARG A 103 -21.94 -11.37 19.43
N ARG A 104 -23.21 -11.76 19.52
CA ARG A 104 -23.59 -13.17 19.76
C ARG A 104 -23.15 -14.05 18.59
N ARG A 105 -23.38 -13.63 17.34
CA ARG A 105 -22.93 -14.36 16.14
C ARG A 105 -21.42 -14.51 16.11
N ALA A 106 -20.68 -13.44 16.41
CA ALA A 106 -19.22 -13.47 16.49
C ALA A 106 -18.73 -14.47 17.54
N ARG A 107 -19.28 -14.44 18.77
CA ARG A 107 -18.93 -15.43 19.82
C ARG A 107 -19.25 -16.86 19.41
N LEU A 108 -20.43 -17.10 18.84
CA LEU A 108 -20.80 -18.43 18.34
C LEU A 108 -19.88 -18.89 17.20
N PHE A 109 -19.42 -17.96 16.36
CA PHE A 109 -18.48 -18.27 15.29
C PHE A 109 -17.10 -18.63 15.84
N VAL A 110 -16.58 -17.83 16.79
CA VAL A 110 -15.30 -18.10 17.47
C VAL A 110 -15.34 -19.43 18.23
N ASN A 111 -16.44 -19.75 18.91
CA ASN A 111 -16.61 -21.04 19.59
C ASN A 111 -16.62 -22.22 18.60
N ARG A 112 -17.25 -22.06 17.43
CA ARG A 112 -17.21 -23.07 16.35
C ARG A 112 -15.82 -23.26 15.78
N LEU A 113 -15.06 -22.17 15.63
CA LEU A 113 -13.65 -22.27 15.24
C LEU A 113 -12.86 -23.03 16.31
N ALA A 114 -13.02 -22.70 17.60
CA ALA A 114 -12.33 -23.38 18.69
C ALA A 114 -12.61 -24.91 18.72
N SER A 115 -13.85 -25.31 18.43
CA SER A 115 -14.26 -26.72 18.38
C SER A 115 -13.82 -27.47 17.11
N ARG A 116 -13.22 -26.78 16.12
CA ARG A 116 -12.70 -27.43 14.91
C ARG A 116 -11.53 -28.35 15.27
N SER A 117 -11.61 -29.59 14.78
CA SER A 117 -10.60 -30.64 14.97
C SER A 117 -9.54 -30.62 13.87
N HIS A 118 -9.94 -30.42 12.62
CA HIS A 118 -9.05 -30.48 11.46
C HIS A 118 -8.54 -29.10 11.07
N TRP A 119 -7.24 -28.87 11.25
CA TRP A 119 -6.56 -27.64 10.87
C TRP A 119 -5.48 -27.92 9.83
N PRO A 120 -5.18 -26.95 8.94
CA PRO A 120 -3.95 -26.99 8.15
C PRO A 120 -2.73 -27.15 9.06
N GLU A 121 -1.74 -27.94 8.60
CA GLU A 121 -0.46 -28.10 9.31
C GLU A 121 0.35 -26.81 9.28
N ASP A 122 0.34 -26.13 8.13
CA ASP A 122 0.94 -24.81 7.98
C ASP A 122 0.04 -23.72 8.60
N LEU A 123 0.61 -22.98 9.55
CA LEU A 123 -0.05 -21.84 10.15
C LEU A 123 -0.38 -20.76 9.11
N ASN A 124 0.47 -20.54 8.12
CA ASN A 124 0.21 -19.52 7.10
C ASN A 124 -1.03 -19.86 6.26
N ALA A 125 -1.28 -21.15 5.99
CA ALA A 125 -2.49 -21.60 5.30
C ALA A 125 -3.78 -21.31 6.10
N CYS A 126 -3.72 -21.22 7.43
CA CYS A 126 -4.88 -20.87 8.26
C CYS A 126 -5.39 -19.45 8.00
N SER A 127 -4.51 -18.52 7.59
CA SER A 127 -4.90 -17.13 7.28
C SER A 127 -5.77 -17.00 6.01
N GLN A 128 -5.74 -18.03 5.14
CA GLN A 128 -6.46 -18.06 3.86
C GLN A 128 -7.83 -18.74 3.95
N LEU A 129 -8.20 -19.24 5.13
CA LEU A 129 -9.48 -19.90 5.36
C LEU A 129 -10.66 -18.92 5.13
N PRO A 130 -11.74 -19.35 4.44
CA PRO A 130 -12.89 -18.47 4.19
C PRO A 130 -13.54 -17.96 5.47
N GLU A 131 -13.42 -18.71 6.57
CA GLU A 131 -13.88 -18.33 7.89
C GLU A 131 -13.25 -17.04 8.40
N VAL A 132 -12.01 -16.73 8.00
CA VAL A 132 -11.33 -15.48 8.35
C VAL A 132 -12.11 -14.30 7.80
N ARG A 133 -12.54 -14.35 6.53
CA ARG A 133 -13.30 -13.26 5.89
C ARG A 133 -14.67 -13.05 6.53
N ILE A 134 -15.34 -14.14 6.91
CA ILE A 134 -16.62 -14.07 7.63
C ILE A 134 -16.41 -13.41 9.00
N LEU A 135 -15.38 -13.84 9.73
CA LEU A 135 -15.06 -13.28 11.03
C LEU A 135 -14.63 -11.80 10.94
N GLN A 136 -13.86 -11.41 9.92
CA GLN A 136 -13.53 -10.01 9.65
C GLN A 136 -14.79 -9.14 9.58
N GLY A 137 -15.78 -9.53 8.78
CA GLY A 137 -17.05 -8.81 8.66
C GLY A 137 -17.81 -8.68 9.98
N LEU A 138 -17.71 -9.68 10.86
CA LEU A 138 -18.33 -9.65 12.19
C LEU A 138 -17.57 -8.78 13.21
N LEU A 139 -16.25 -8.64 13.05
CA LEU A 139 -15.37 -7.94 13.99
C LEU A 139 -15.01 -6.51 13.57
N VAL A 140 -15.49 -6.01 12.43
CA VAL A 140 -15.24 -4.62 12.00
C VAL A 140 -15.62 -3.61 13.08
N GLN A 141 -16.80 -3.79 13.69
CA GLN A 141 -17.32 -2.84 14.70
C GLN A 141 -16.76 -3.11 16.10
N ASP A 142 -16.72 -4.39 16.54
CA ASP A 142 -16.32 -4.75 17.91
C ASP A 142 -15.45 -6.00 17.96
N ALA A 143 -14.25 -5.87 18.54
CA ALA A 143 -13.28 -6.94 18.71
C ALA A 143 -13.57 -7.83 19.92
N GLU A 144 -14.29 -7.29 20.92
CA GLU A 144 -14.49 -7.95 22.23
C GLU A 144 -14.95 -9.41 22.14
N PRO A 145 -15.88 -9.78 21.23
CA PRO A 145 -16.30 -11.17 21.06
C PRO A 145 -15.18 -12.17 20.77
N ALA A 146 -14.08 -11.73 20.15
CA ALA A 146 -12.98 -12.60 19.72
C ALA A 146 -11.74 -12.49 20.62
N LEU A 147 -11.61 -11.42 21.41
CA LEU A 147 -10.42 -11.22 22.26
C LEU A 147 -10.20 -12.35 23.29
N GLY A 148 -11.28 -12.97 23.78
CA GLY A 148 -11.17 -14.13 24.68
C GLY A 148 -10.50 -15.36 24.04
N ALA A 149 -10.54 -15.47 22.70
CA ALA A 149 -9.90 -16.56 21.98
C ALA A 149 -8.40 -16.35 21.74
N LEU A 150 -7.86 -15.17 22.08
CA LEU A 150 -6.40 -14.93 22.02
C LEU A 150 -5.63 -15.73 23.08
N SER A 151 -6.30 -16.19 24.13
CA SER A 151 -5.73 -17.09 25.16
C SER A 151 -5.97 -18.57 24.85
N HIS A 152 -6.49 -18.91 23.68
CA HIS A 152 -6.80 -20.29 23.32
C HIS A 152 -5.50 -21.11 23.11
N PRO A 153 -5.42 -22.37 23.57
CA PRO A 153 -4.20 -23.17 23.48
C PRO A 153 -3.76 -23.50 22.05
N LYS A 154 -4.72 -23.61 21.11
CA LYS A 154 -4.42 -23.87 19.69
C LYS A 154 -3.92 -22.58 18.99
N PRO A 155 -2.69 -22.51 18.45
CA PRO A 155 -2.19 -21.34 17.72
C PRO A 155 -3.02 -20.99 16.48
N GLN A 156 -3.62 -21.98 15.81
CA GLN A 156 -4.47 -21.78 14.64
C GLN A 156 -5.67 -20.88 14.94
N VAL A 157 -6.30 -21.08 16.10
CA VAL A 157 -7.44 -20.26 16.55
C VAL A 157 -6.99 -18.83 16.83
N ARG A 158 -5.86 -18.66 17.54
CA ARG A 158 -5.27 -17.35 17.83
C ARG A 158 -4.93 -16.60 16.53
N LEU A 159 -4.26 -17.28 15.60
CA LEU A 159 -3.87 -16.72 14.31
C LEU A 159 -5.08 -16.23 13.51
N ILE A 160 -6.11 -17.06 13.34
CA ILE A 160 -7.32 -16.69 12.57
C ILE A 160 -8.02 -15.48 13.19
N VAL A 161 -8.12 -15.44 14.51
CA VAL A 161 -8.70 -14.29 15.21
C VAL A 161 -7.87 -13.04 14.96
N LEU A 162 -6.54 -13.11 15.05
CA LEU A 162 -5.65 -11.98 14.81
C LEU A 162 -5.72 -11.50 13.35
N THR A 163 -5.68 -12.41 12.38
CA THR A 163 -5.88 -12.08 10.95
C THR A 163 -7.25 -11.45 10.72
N ALA A 164 -8.29 -11.87 11.45
CA ALA A 164 -9.59 -11.25 11.36
C ALA A 164 -9.64 -9.83 11.96
N LEU A 165 -8.81 -9.55 12.97
CA LEU A 165 -8.71 -8.23 13.59
C LEU A 165 -7.92 -7.21 12.73
N GLN A 166 -7.18 -7.63 11.70
CA GLN A 166 -6.44 -6.75 10.80
C GLN A 166 -7.32 -5.73 10.06
N ALA A 167 -8.58 -6.08 9.78
CA ALA A 167 -9.53 -5.21 9.09
C ALA A 167 -10.07 -4.05 9.98
N ARG A 168 -9.69 -3.98 11.26
CA ARG A 168 -10.20 -2.97 12.19
C ARG A 168 -9.53 -1.62 12.01
N GLU A 169 -10.33 -0.57 11.90
CA GLU A 169 -9.86 0.82 11.80
C GLU A 169 -9.58 1.48 13.16
N SER A 170 -10.19 0.98 14.24
CA SER A 170 -10.07 1.57 15.58
C SER A 170 -10.15 0.52 16.70
N TRP A 171 -9.59 0.88 17.84
CA TRP A 171 -9.50 0.04 19.04
C TRP A 171 -10.22 0.73 20.21
N LEU A 172 -11.05 -0.04 20.94
CA LEU A 172 -11.59 0.45 22.22
C LEU A 172 -10.52 0.32 23.32
N PRO A 173 -10.63 1.08 24.43
CA PRO A 173 -9.68 0.99 25.55
C PRO A 173 -9.51 -0.45 26.05
N GLY A 174 -8.27 -0.91 26.21
CA GLY A 174 -7.94 -2.25 26.70
C GLY A 174 -7.90 -3.34 25.61
N GLN A 175 -8.45 -3.09 24.42
CA GLN A 175 -8.51 -4.12 23.37
C GLN A 175 -7.15 -4.34 22.70
N ALA A 176 -6.44 -3.27 22.38
CA ALA A 176 -5.11 -3.35 21.79
C ALA A 176 -4.11 -4.01 22.76
N GLU A 177 -4.22 -3.72 24.06
CA GLU A 177 -3.39 -4.28 25.12
C GLU A 177 -3.50 -5.81 25.19
N ARG A 178 -4.68 -6.38 24.95
CA ARG A 178 -4.88 -7.82 24.87
C ARG A 178 -4.19 -8.44 23.64
N VAL A 179 -4.18 -7.72 22.52
CA VAL A 179 -3.45 -8.15 21.31
C VAL A 179 -1.94 -8.05 21.53
N PHE A 180 -1.44 -6.98 22.17
CA PHE A 180 -0.04 -6.88 22.60
C PHE A 180 0.34 -8.03 23.54
N HIS A 181 -0.50 -8.35 24.52
CA HIS A 181 -0.26 -9.50 25.40
C HIS A 181 -0.11 -10.80 24.59
N CYS A 182 -0.95 -11.03 23.58
CA CYS A 182 -0.77 -12.16 22.67
C CYS A 182 0.56 -12.09 21.92
N ALA A 183 0.92 -10.93 21.37
CA ALA A 183 2.17 -10.73 20.64
C ALA A 183 3.43 -10.99 21.49
N PHE A 184 3.46 -10.55 22.75
CA PHE A 184 4.62 -10.72 23.63
C PHE A 184 4.80 -12.16 24.13
N TYR A 185 3.71 -12.88 24.39
CA TYR A 185 3.77 -14.20 25.03
C TYR A 185 3.57 -15.39 24.07
N ALA A 186 3.20 -15.16 22.81
CA ALA A 186 3.10 -16.23 21.83
C ALA A 186 4.49 -16.76 21.42
N GLN A 187 4.65 -18.08 21.48
CA GLN A 187 5.89 -18.76 21.10
C GLN A 187 6.02 -18.83 19.57
N GLU A 188 4.89 -18.96 18.88
CA GLU A 188 4.81 -19.14 17.45
C GLU A 188 5.02 -17.81 16.71
N PRO A 189 6.07 -17.68 15.87
CA PRO A 189 6.35 -16.44 15.14
C PRO A 189 5.19 -15.96 14.26
N ALA A 190 4.49 -16.87 13.59
CA ALA A 190 3.31 -16.55 12.78
C ALA A 190 2.19 -15.86 13.60
N VAL A 191 1.98 -16.27 14.86
CA VAL A 191 0.97 -15.67 15.75
C VAL A 191 1.42 -14.25 16.15
N ARG A 192 2.70 -14.06 16.49
CA ARG A 192 3.26 -12.72 16.78
C ARG A 192 3.13 -11.79 15.58
N ALA A 193 3.51 -12.27 14.39
CA ALA A 193 3.41 -11.51 13.14
C ALA A 193 1.96 -11.10 12.82
N ALA A 194 0.98 -12.01 12.99
CA ALA A 194 -0.43 -11.67 12.80
C ALA A 194 -0.94 -10.65 13.83
N ALA A 195 -0.46 -10.72 15.08
CA ALA A 195 -0.81 -9.74 16.10
C ALA A 195 -0.31 -8.34 15.75
N LEU A 196 0.93 -8.22 15.26
CA LEU A 196 1.49 -6.94 14.82
C LEU A 196 0.73 -6.34 13.63
N ARG A 197 0.34 -7.18 12.65
CA ARG A 197 -0.53 -6.74 11.54
C ARG A 197 -1.90 -6.29 12.02
N ALA A 198 -2.48 -6.96 13.02
CA ALA A 198 -3.73 -6.51 13.63
C ALA A 198 -3.58 -5.13 14.29
N LEU A 199 -2.44 -4.90 14.94
CA LEU A 199 -2.10 -3.63 15.61
C LEU A 199 -1.70 -2.51 14.64
N ALA A 200 -1.67 -2.77 13.32
CA ALA A 200 -1.28 -1.78 12.32
C ALA A 200 -2.15 -0.51 12.35
N ASN A 201 -3.38 -0.53 12.87
CA ASN A 201 -4.25 0.65 12.97
C ASN A 201 -4.17 1.44 14.30
N VAL A 202 -3.27 1.07 15.22
CA VAL A 202 -3.09 1.75 16.51
C VAL A 202 -2.60 3.20 16.35
N ARG A 203 -3.20 4.15 17.07
CA ARG A 203 -2.84 5.58 16.96
C ARG A 203 -2.06 6.13 18.13
N ASP A 204 -2.07 5.44 19.27
CA ASP A 204 -1.36 5.89 20.47
C ASP A 204 0.17 5.76 20.28
N PRO A 205 0.94 6.85 20.39
CA PRO A 205 2.40 6.81 20.25
C PRO A 205 3.09 5.81 21.18
N TYR A 206 2.58 5.64 22.39
CA TYR A 206 3.14 4.68 23.34
C TYR A 206 2.95 3.23 22.86
N GLN A 207 1.78 2.90 22.31
CA GLN A 207 1.56 1.60 21.70
C GLN A 207 2.35 1.43 20.39
N ILE A 208 2.57 2.49 19.59
CA ILE A 208 3.46 2.43 18.41
C ILE A 208 4.90 2.09 18.83
N GLN A 209 5.39 2.65 19.93
CA GLN A 209 6.69 2.29 20.48
C GLN A 209 6.75 0.80 20.85
N LYS A 210 5.69 0.24 21.45
CA LYS A 210 5.62 -1.21 21.73
C LYS A 210 5.65 -2.07 20.48
N ILE A 211 5.09 -1.60 19.36
CA ILE A 211 5.22 -2.29 18.07
C ILE A 211 6.70 -2.27 17.65
N ALA A 212 7.36 -1.11 17.78
CA ALA A 212 8.76 -0.95 17.39
C ALA A 212 9.75 -1.83 18.17
N ASP A 213 9.42 -2.24 19.39
CA ASP A 213 10.24 -3.21 20.16
C ASP A 213 10.42 -4.54 19.39
N PHE A 214 9.45 -4.93 18.56
CA PHE A 214 9.51 -6.12 17.70
C PHE A 214 10.36 -5.95 16.44
N CYS A 215 10.98 -4.78 16.19
CA CYS A 215 11.97 -4.62 15.12
C CYS A 215 13.21 -5.50 15.36
N THR A 216 13.41 -5.96 16.59
CA THR A 216 14.55 -6.81 16.99
C THR A 216 14.15 -8.25 17.30
N ASP A 217 12.92 -8.67 16.97
CA ASP A 217 12.48 -10.05 17.16
C ASP A 217 13.42 -11.01 16.42
N SER A 218 13.70 -12.17 17.01
CA SER A 218 14.53 -13.22 16.42
C SER A 218 14.01 -13.72 15.05
N ALA A 219 12.69 -13.74 14.86
CA ALA A 219 12.08 -14.29 13.66
C ALA A 219 11.89 -13.21 12.56
N PRO A 220 12.37 -13.45 11.33
CA PRO A 220 12.29 -12.46 10.24
C PRO A 220 10.85 -12.09 9.86
N GLU A 221 9.92 -13.06 9.90
CA GLU A 221 8.50 -12.81 9.61
C GLU A 221 7.83 -11.87 10.61
N VAL A 222 8.29 -11.86 11.87
CA VAL A 222 7.80 -10.94 12.89
C VAL A 222 8.36 -9.55 12.63
N ARG A 223 9.66 -9.42 12.35
CA ARG A 223 10.28 -8.12 11.97
C ARG A 223 9.61 -7.53 10.72
N TYR A 224 9.36 -8.36 9.71
CA TYR A 224 8.65 -7.96 8.49
C TYR A 224 7.25 -7.42 8.82
N ALA A 225 6.46 -8.15 9.63
CA ALA A 225 5.15 -7.70 10.08
C ALA A 225 5.21 -6.43 10.94
N THR A 226 6.27 -6.26 11.75
CA THR A 226 6.53 -5.03 12.51
C THR A 226 6.68 -3.85 11.56
N PHE A 227 7.52 -3.95 10.53
CA PHE A 227 7.71 -2.87 9.58
C PHE A 227 6.43 -2.57 8.80
N GLU A 228 5.66 -3.58 8.39
CA GLU A 228 4.33 -3.36 7.76
C GLU A 228 3.41 -2.55 8.68
N ALA A 229 3.40 -2.86 9.98
CA ALA A 229 2.59 -2.16 10.96
C ALA A 229 3.09 -0.73 11.23
N LEU A 230 4.40 -0.51 11.33
CA LEU A 230 4.98 0.83 11.56
C LEU A 230 4.76 1.75 10.36
N LEU A 231 4.89 1.21 9.15
CA LEU A 231 4.70 1.93 7.88
C LEU A 231 3.22 2.08 7.49
N TYR A 232 2.31 1.42 8.22
CA TYR A 232 0.88 1.64 8.05
C TYR A 232 0.53 3.10 8.38
N ASN A 233 -0.05 3.82 7.42
CA ASN A 233 -0.27 5.26 7.51
C ASN A 233 1.02 6.05 7.85
N ALA A 234 2.10 5.75 7.12
CA ALA A 234 3.42 6.35 7.29
C ALA A 234 3.40 7.89 7.37
N VAL A 235 2.46 8.56 6.68
CA VAL A 235 2.29 10.02 6.73
C VAL A 235 2.18 10.53 8.16
N SER A 236 1.42 9.82 9.01
CA SER A 236 1.19 10.23 10.40
C SER A 236 2.22 9.70 11.39
N ARG A 237 2.87 8.57 11.08
CA ARG A 237 3.72 7.81 12.03
C ARG A 237 5.20 7.96 11.80
N TRP A 238 5.61 8.52 10.66
CA TRP A 238 7.02 8.61 10.30
C TRP A 238 7.86 9.30 11.38
N PRO A 239 7.45 10.44 11.97
CA PRO A 239 8.23 11.12 13.00
C PRO A 239 8.59 10.23 14.20
N GLU A 240 7.66 9.38 14.64
CA GLU A 240 7.82 8.48 15.79
C GLU A 240 8.59 7.21 15.43
N THR A 241 8.42 6.71 14.20
CA THR A 241 8.91 5.38 13.79
C THR A 241 10.27 5.41 13.11
N ARG A 242 10.67 6.54 12.49
CA ARG A 242 11.89 6.64 11.67
C ARG A 242 13.16 6.18 12.38
N ARG A 243 13.31 6.49 13.68
CA ARG A 243 14.49 6.12 14.47
C ARG A 243 14.60 4.59 14.62
N TRP A 244 13.49 3.93 14.87
CA TRP A 244 13.44 2.48 15.04
C TRP A 244 13.70 1.75 13.72
N ILE A 245 13.12 2.26 12.63
CA ILE A 245 13.37 1.73 11.28
C ILE A 245 14.84 1.88 10.92
N HIS A 246 15.44 3.06 11.11
CA HIS A 246 16.87 3.30 10.86
C HIS A 246 17.77 2.39 11.69
N THR A 247 17.49 2.26 13.00
CA THR A 247 18.24 1.36 13.89
C THR A 247 18.17 -0.09 13.40
N ALA A 248 17.01 -0.55 12.96
CA ALA A 248 16.84 -1.91 12.47
C ALA A 248 17.47 -2.15 11.09
N LEU A 249 17.55 -1.12 10.24
CA LEU A 249 18.31 -1.16 8.98
C LEU A 249 19.82 -1.28 9.23
N HIS A 250 20.31 -0.65 10.29
CA HIS A 250 21.72 -0.66 10.68
C HIS A 250 22.17 -1.97 11.35
N ASP A 251 21.25 -2.72 11.95
CA ASP A 251 21.58 -3.96 12.67
C ASP A 251 22.04 -5.08 11.71
N ARG A 252 23.30 -5.49 11.86
CA ARG A 252 23.95 -6.51 11.02
C ARG A 252 23.33 -7.90 11.18
N ARG A 253 22.64 -8.18 12.29
CA ARG A 253 21.95 -9.46 12.51
C ARG A 253 20.80 -9.68 11.53
N PHE A 254 20.32 -8.62 10.90
CA PHE A 254 19.15 -8.62 10.03
C PHE A 254 19.50 -8.34 8.56
N ILE A 255 20.74 -8.66 8.14
CA ILE A 255 21.22 -8.45 6.78
C ILE A 255 20.36 -9.19 5.73
N GLU A 256 19.84 -10.36 6.10
CA GLU A 256 19.05 -11.23 5.23
C GLU A 256 17.58 -10.79 5.08
N ASP A 257 17.12 -9.80 5.85
CA ASP A 257 15.74 -9.31 5.78
C ASP A 257 15.43 -8.62 4.43
N GLY A 258 16.46 -8.15 3.73
CA GLY A 258 16.31 -7.44 2.47
C GLY A 258 15.66 -6.05 2.63
N PRO A 259 14.85 -5.61 1.65
CA PRO A 259 14.19 -4.30 1.64
C PRO A 259 13.06 -4.21 2.68
N LEU A 260 12.73 -2.98 3.10
CA LEU A 260 11.55 -2.71 3.89
C LEU A 260 10.28 -3.10 3.13
N PRO A 261 9.25 -3.62 3.83
CA PRO A 261 7.95 -3.94 3.25
C PRO A 261 7.12 -2.67 3.06
N LEU A 262 7.51 -1.85 2.09
CA LEU A 262 6.85 -0.57 1.78
C LEU A 262 5.43 -0.77 1.20
N GLY A 263 5.08 -2.02 0.87
CA GLY A 263 3.72 -2.45 0.55
C GLY A 263 3.07 -1.60 -0.52
N THR A 264 1.80 -1.25 -0.29
CA THR A 264 0.99 -0.42 -1.18
C THR A 264 0.92 1.04 -0.75
N GLN A 265 1.62 1.38 0.32
CA GLN A 265 1.41 2.63 1.04
C GLN A 265 2.17 3.75 0.36
N ILE A 266 1.56 4.93 0.31
CA ILE A 266 2.25 6.14 -0.16
C ILE A 266 3.11 6.64 0.98
N LEU A 267 4.43 6.71 0.76
CA LEU A 267 5.35 7.27 1.74
C LEU A 267 5.29 8.80 1.70
N PRO A 268 5.32 9.48 2.87
CA PRO A 268 5.46 10.92 2.89
C PRO A 268 6.82 11.34 2.30
N SER A 269 6.91 12.56 1.79
CA SER A 269 8.15 13.09 1.20
C SER A 269 9.32 12.99 2.18
N GLN A 270 9.10 13.32 3.45
CA GLN A 270 10.11 13.21 4.51
C GLN A 270 10.65 11.79 4.68
N ALA A 271 9.81 10.75 4.54
CA ALA A 271 10.28 9.38 4.62
C ALA A 271 11.17 9.00 3.44
N LEU A 272 10.81 9.45 2.24
CA LEU A 272 11.64 9.24 1.05
C LEU A 272 12.98 9.98 1.15
N ASP A 273 12.98 11.17 1.72
CA ASP A 273 14.21 11.95 1.91
C ASP A 273 15.11 11.29 2.97
N ASP A 274 14.54 10.89 4.12
CA ASP A 274 15.27 10.17 5.17
C ASP A 274 15.85 8.84 4.62
N ILE A 275 15.06 8.02 3.92
CA ILE A 275 15.56 6.75 3.34
C ILE A 275 16.61 7.02 2.24
N SER A 276 16.49 8.12 1.49
CA SER A 276 17.52 8.52 0.50
C SER A 276 18.83 8.89 1.18
N VAL A 277 18.78 9.59 2.33
CA VAL A 277 19.96 9.88 3.15
C VAL A 277 20.56 8.58 3.69
N TRP A 278 19.72 7.66 4.19
CA TRP A 278 20.19 6.35 4.69
C TRP A 278 20.83 5.49 3.60
N ALA A 279 20.36 5.59 2.35
CA ALA A 279 20.97 4.93 1.21
C ALA A 279 22.39 5.48 0.91
N CYS A 280 22.71 6.69 1.36
CA CYS A 280 24.03 7.30 1.22
C CYS A 280 24.96 7.03 2.42
N GLU A 281 24.45 6.41 3.50
CA GLU A 281 25.30 5.99 4.63
C GLU A 281 26.24 4.86 4.22
N PRO A 282 27.35 4.60 4.93
CA PRO A 282 28.20 3.46 4.65
C PRO A 282 27.62 2.13 5.19
N GLY A 283 28.00 1.01 4.57
CA GLY A 283 27.73 -0.33 5.05
C GLY A 283 26.30 -0.85 4.77
N GLN A 284 25.78 -1.68 5.67
CA GLN A 284 24.53 -2.43 5.43
C GLN A 284 23.27 -1.55 5.39
N THR A 285 23.26 -0.43 6.12
CA THR A 285 22.15 0.55 6.05
C THR A 285 21.95 1.03 4.62
N SER A 286 23.04 1.37 3.91
CA SER A 286 23.03 1.81 2.51
C SER A 286 22.26 0.85 1.63
N ARG A 287 22.68 -0.42 1.66
CA ARG A 287 22.19 -1.46 0.76
C ARG A 287 20.70 -1.69 0.98
N ARG A 288 20.27 -1.83 2.24
CA ARG A 288 18.86 -2.10 2.57
C ARG A 288 17.96 -0.89 2.31
N ALA A 289 18.41 0.33 2.61
CA ALA A 289 17.67 1.55 2.31
C ALA A 289 17.52 1.75 0.78
N LEU A 290 18.61 1.56 0.03
CA LEU A 290 18.62 1.60 -1.44
C LEU A 290 17.64 0.59 -2.04
N LEU A 291 17.74 -0.68 -1.62
CA LEU A 291 16.82 -1.74 -2.03
C LEU A 291 15.36 -1.39 -1.75
N SER A 292 15.09 -0.80 -0.58
CA SER A 292 13.75 -0.35 -0.20
C SER A 292 13.23 0.71 -1.18
N LEU A 293 14.03 1.74 -1.49
CA LEU A 293 13.65 2.78 -2.47
C LEU A 293 13.37 2.20 -3.86
N ILE A 294 14.21 1.28 -4.34
CA ILE A 294 14.02 0.63 -5.65
C ILE A 294 12.70 -0.12 -5.70
N VAL A 295 12.41 -0.93 -4.69
CA VAL A 295 11.17 -1.70 -4.59
C VAL A 295 9.97 -0.76 -4.55
N TYR A 296 10.05 0.34 -3.79
CA TYR A 296 9.02 1.36 -3.73
C TYR A 296 8.78 2.02 -5.09
N TYR A 297 9.82 2.53 -5.74
CA TYR A 297 9.68 3.23 -7.02
C TYR A 297 9.17 2.31 -8.11
N ARG A 298 9.62 1.06 -8.18
CA ARG A 298 9.06 0.05 -9.10
C ARG A 298 7.58 -0.18 -8.84
N THR A 299 7.20 -0.39 -7.58
CA THR A 299 5.79 -0.61 -7.20
C THR A 299 4.91 0.59 -7.54
N MET A 300 5.39 1.81 -7.29
CA MET A 300 4.64 3.03 -7.58
C MET A 300 4.51 3.29 -9.08
N LEU A 301 5.58 3.08 -9.87
CA LEU A 301 5.53 3.23 -11.32
C LEU A 301 4.60 2.20 -11.99
N GLN A 302 4.58 0.97 -11.49
CA GLN A 302 3.68 -0.08 -11.99
C GLN A 302 2.20 0.21 -11.71
N ARG A 303 1.89 0.86 -10.59
CA ARG A 303 0.51 1.11 -10.16
C ARG A 303 -0.05 2.41 -10.70
N ASN A 304 0.72 3.48 -10.60
CA ASN A 304 0.27 4.82 -10.96
C ASN A 304 1.46 5.66 -11.41
N ARG A 305 1.78 5.54 -12.70
CA ARG A 305 2.82 6.36 -13.36
C ARG A 305 2.34 7.80 -13.47
N THR A 306 2.59 8.60 -12.43
CA THR A 306 2.29 10.04 -12.44
C THR A 306 3.45 10.85 -13.00
N ALA A 307 3.15 11.98 -13.65
CA ALA A 307 4.17 12.91 -14.14
C ALA A 307 5.01 13.49 -12.99
N GLU A 308 4.40 13.67 -11.82
CA GLU A 308 5.07 14.14 -10.60
C GLU A 308 6.14 13.14 -10.12
N LEU A 309 5.81 11.85 -10.06
CA LEU A 309 6.77 10.81 -9.67
C LEU A 309 7.94 10.73 -10.64
N LEU A 310 7.68 10.78 -11.95
CA LEU A 310 8.73 10.80 -12.97
C LEU A 310 9.62 12.05 -12.85
N SER A 311 9.01 13.22 -12.68
CA SER A 311 9.74 14.48 -12.47
C SER A 311 10.67 14.40 -11.26
N ARG A 312 10.18 13.83 -10.14
CA ARG A 312 11.00 13.59 -8.94
C ARG A 312 12.14 12.61 -9.19
N LEU A 313 11.88 11.49 -9.88
CA LEU A 313 12.93 10.53 -10.19
C LEU A 313 13.98 11.12 -11.13
N TYR A 314 13.59 11.96 -12.09
CA TYR A 314 14.54 12.67 -12.96
C TYR A 314 15.35 13.71 -12.20
N SER A 315 14.74 14.46 -11.28
CA SER A 315 15.48 15.42 -10.47
C SER A 315 16.52 14.69 -9.59
N GLN A 316 16.15 13.57 -8.97
CA GLN A 316 17.08 12.72 -8.21
C GLN A 316 18.17 12.10 -9.10
N LEU A 317 17.83 11.63 -10.29
CA LEU A 317 18.79 11.05 -11.22
C LEU A 317 19.88 12.05 -11.63
N VAL A 318 19.51 13.33 -11.85
CA VAL A 318 20.44 14.37 -12.30
C VAL A 318 21.16 15.06 -11.13
N ASP A 319 20.65 14.96 -9.89
CA ASP A 319 21.26 15.59 -8.73
C ASP A 319 22.63 14.98 -8.37
N SER A 320 23.70 15.74 -8.59
CA SER A 320 25.08 15.33 -8.30
C SER A 320 25.39 15.16 -6.82
N ARG A 321 24.51 15.62 -5.91
CA ARG A 321 24.68 15.47 -4.47
C ARG A 321 24.25 14.11 -3.96
N LEU A 322 23.41 13.40 -4.72
CA LEU A 322 22.98 12.05 -4.36
C LEU A 322 24.06 11.03 -4.67
N HIS A 323 24.11 9.97 -3.87
CA HIS A 323 25.09 8.90 -4.05
C HIS A 323 24.96 8.25 -5.43
N SER A 324 26.10 7.99 -6.09
CA SER A 324 26.17 7.46 -7.45
C SER A 324 25.37 6.17 -7.62
N THR A 325 25.46 5.25 -6.65
CA THR A 325 24.70 3.99 -6.66
C THR A 325 23.19 4.22 -6.70
N LEU A 326 22.64 5.12 -5.88
CA LEU A 326 21.21 5.42 -5.90
C LEU A 326 20.76 5.97 -7.25
N ARG A 327 21.57 6.86 -7.85
CA ARG A 327 21.27 7.45 -9.15
C ARG A 327 21.28 6.39 -10.25
N VAL A 328 22.26 5.48 -10.23
CA VAL A 328 22.36 4.35 -11.17
C VAL A 328 21.13 3.47 -11.08
N GLU A 329 20.70 3.12 -9.85
CA GLU A 329 19.52 2.29 -9.64
C GLU A 329 18.24 2.98 -10.09
N ILE A 330 18.09 4.28 -9.84
CA ILE A 330 16.97 5.07 -10.39
C ILE A 330 16.98 5.03 -11.92
N ALA A 331 18.15 5.14 -12.57
CA ALA A 331 18.26 5.02 -14.01
C ALA A 331 17.77 3.66 -14.51
N PHE A 332 18.16 2.56 -13.85
CA PHE A 332 17.67 1.23 -14.21
C PHE A 332 16.16 1.09 -14.03
N VAL A 333 15.60 1.60 -12.91
CA VAL A 333 14.15 1.60 -12.69
C VAL A 333 13.42 2.37 -13.79
N LEU A 334 13.93 3.52 -14.23
CA LEU A 334 13.34 4.32 -15.30
C LEU A 334 13.48 3.63 -16.68
N ARG A 335 14.61 2.95 -16.93
CA ARG A 335 14.83 2.14 -18.14
C ARG A 335 13.81 1.01 -18.26
N ASP A 336 13.62 0.26 -17.18
CA ASP A 336 12.69 -0.88 -17.11
C ASP A 336 11.24 -0.46 -17.44
N GLN A 337 10.91 0.82 -17.26
CA GLN A 337 9.60 1.41 -17.56
C GLN A 337 9.56 2.19 -18.89
N ALA A 338 10.62 2.12 -19.70
CA ALA A 338 10.82 2.88 -20.94
C ALA A 338 10.47 4.37 -20.74
N ALA A 339 10.94 4.96 -19.64
CA ALA A 339 10.43 6.25 -19.20
C ALA A 339 11.20 7.45 -19.75
N PHE A 340 12.44 7.28 -20.23
CA PHE A 340 13.31 8.40 -20.57
C PHE A 340 12.80 9.28 -21.70
N SER A 341 12.90 10.60 -21.50
CA SER A 341 12.81 11.58 -22.59
C SER A 341 14.20 11.82 -23.21
N PRO A 342 14.28 12.22 -24.50
CA PRO A 342 15.55 12.55 -25.13
C PRO A 342 16.34 13.65 -24.39
N GLU A 343 15.65 14.62 -23.80
CA GLU A 343 16.27 15.68 -23.00
C GLU A 343 16.95 15.15 -21.74
N VAL A 344 16.32 14.20 -21.05
CA VAL A 344 16.90 13.58 -19.86
C VAL A 344 18.10 12.72 -20.23
N LEU A 345 18.02 11.95 -21.33
CA LEU A 345 19.16 11.16 -21.83
C LEU A 345 20.38 12.04 -22.15
N ARG A 346 20.16 13.22 -22.74
CA ARG A 346 21.23 14.19 -23.00
C ARG A 346 21.88 14.72 -21.72
N LYS A 347 21.12 14.93 -20.65
CA LYS A 347 21.69 15.29 -19.33
C LYS A 347 22.45 14.14 -18.67
N MET A 348 22.04 12.90 -18.93
CA MET A 348 22.69 11.70 -18.39
C MET A 348 24.04 11.37 -19.04
N ILE A 349 24.32 11.85 -20.26
CA ILE A 349 25.63 11.64 -20.92
C ILE A 349 26.70 12.66 -20.51
N GLU A 350 26.34 13.71 -19.75
CA GLU A 350 27.26 14.75 -19.26
C GLU A 350 28.43 14.16 -18.44
N HIS A 351 29.60 14.82 -18.49
CA HIS A 351 30.85 14.28 -17.95
C HIS A 351 30.86 14.03 -16.43
N HIS A 352 30.05 14.74 -15.65
CA HIS A 352 29.96 14.59 -14.19
C HIS A 352 29.08 13.42 -13.75
N GLN A 353 28.41 12.77 -14.71
CA GLN A 353 27.54 11.64 -14.46
C GLN A 353 28.34 10.35 -14.24
N PRO A 354 27.88 9.43 -13.36
CA PRO A 354 28.50 8.12 -13.21
C PRO A 354 28.57 7.37 -14.55
N SER A 355 29.68 6.68 -14.81
CA SER A 355 29.94 6.01 -16.10
C SER A 355 28.85 5.03 -16.52
N GLN A 356 28.23 4.34 -15.56
CA GLN A 356 27.11 3.42 -15.82
C GLN A 356 25.85 4.16 -16.32
N ILE A 357 25.55 5.34 -15.76
CA ILE A 357 24.45 6.20 -16.24
C ILE A 357 24.75 6.71 -17.66
N ARG A 358 25.99 7.15 -17.90
CA ARG A 358 26.43 7.64 -19.21
C ARG A 358 26.34 6.55 -20.27
N LEU A 359 26.81 5.35 -19.96
CA LEU A 359 26.72 4.16 -20.82
C LEU A 359 25.25 3.81 -21.14
N LEU A 360 24.40 3.75 -20.12
CA LEU A 360 22.97 3.47 -20.28
C LEU A 360 22.30 4.52 -21.18
N ALA A 361 22.55 5.80 -20.94
CA ALA A 361 21.95 6.87 -21.73
C ALA A 361 22.44 6.88 -23.19
N ALA A 362 23.73 6.66 -23.41
CA ALA A 362 24.29 6.54 -24.75
C ALA A 362 23.69 5.35 -25.52
N SER A 363 23.49 4.21 -24.84
CA SER A 363 22.82 3.05 -25.40
C SER A 363 21.39 3.37 -25.85
N GLU A 364 20.61 4.05 -25.02
CA GLU A 364 19.22 4.41 -25.34
C GLU A 364 19.14 5.44 -26.46
N LEU A 365 20.05 6.43 -26.50
CA LEU A 365 20.13 7.40 -27.60
C LEU A 365 20.44 6.70 -28.93
N LEU A 366 21.48 5.86 -28.97
CA LEU A 366 21.88 5.13 -30.18
C LEU A 366 20.83 4.14 -30.65
N SER A 367 20.06 3.55 -29.72
CA SER A 367 18.95 2.67 -30.06
C SER A 367 17.77 3.41 -30.72
N ASN A 368 17.66 4.73 -30.52
CA ASN A 368 16.64 5.57 -31.15
C ASN A 368 17.12 6.25 -32.44
N GLY A 369 18.40 6.17 -32.77
CA GLY A 369 19.00 6.75 -33.97
C GLY A 369 20.47 7.09 -33.76
N PHE A 370 21.16 7.46 -34.83
CA PHE A 370 22.55 7.91 -34.71
C PHE A 370 22.62 9.24 -33.93
N ASP A 371 23.39 9.26 -32.86
CA ASP A 371 23.67 10.44 -32.04
C ASP A 371 25.18 10.53 -31.78
N GLU A 372 25.83 11.55 -32.35
CA GLU A 372 27.28 11.74 -32.26
C GLU A 372 27.75 11.95 -30.82
N SER A 373 26.95 12.64 -29.99
CA SER A 373 27.29 12.91 -28.59
C SER A 373 27.25 11.63 -27.75
N ALA A 374 26.28 10.74 -28.05
CA ALA A 374 26.23 9.41 -27.44
C ALA A 374 27.45 8.56 -27.83
N LEU A 375 27.86 8.58 -29.10
CA LEU A 375 29.03 7.85 -29.58
C LEU A 375 30.33 8.33 -28.92
N GLU A 376 30.52 9.65 -28.82
CA GLU A 376 31.68 10.22 -28.14
C GLU A 376 31.67 9.88 -26.65
N THR A 377 30.50 9.91 -26.02
CA THR A 377 30.33 9.46 -24.63
C THR A 377 30.75 8.00 -24.44
N LEU A 378 30.39 7.10 -25.36
CA LEU A 378 30.87 5.71 -25.31
C LEU A 378 32.39 5.62 -25.40
N ARG A 379 33.04 6.43 -26.24
CA ARG A 379 34.51 6.47 -26.34
C ARG A 379 35.13 6.96 -25.04
N GLU A 380 34.59 8.02 -24.45
CA GLU A 380 35.09 8.55 -23.16
C GLU A 380 34.94 7.54 -22.03
N VAL A 381 33.76 6.90 -21.92
CA VAL A 381 33.47 5.88 -20.89
C VAL A 381 34.36 4.65 -21.07
N ALA A 382 34.60 4.22 -22.31
CA ALA A 382 35.46 3.08 -22.64
C ALA A 382 36.95 3.28 -22.34
N ARG A 383 37.42 4.53 -22.20
CA ARG A 383 38.82 4.83 -21.81
C ARG A 383 39.11 4.52 -20.33
N GLN A 384 38.07 4.31 -19.52
CA GLN A 384 38.24 3.98 -18.11
C GLN A 384 38.80 2.56 -17.95
N PRO A 385 39.70 2.31 -17.00
CA PRO A 385 40.30 0.99 -16.78
C PRO A 385 39.35 0.02 -16.04
N ASN A 386 38.09 -0.07 -16.49
CA ASN A 386 37.06 -0.94 -15.93
C ASN A 386 36.55 -1.90 -17.01
N ARG A 387 36.81 -3.20 -16.82
CA ARG A 387 36.44 -4.24 -17.78
C ARG A 387 34.94 -4.42 -17.94
N GLU A 388 34.16 -4.27 -16.87
CA GLU A 388 32.69 -4.37 -16.93
C GLU A 388 32.09 -3.26 -17.79
N ILE A 389 32.62 -2.04 -17.65
CA ILE A 389 32.23 -0.90 -18.49
C ILE A 389 32.61 -1.18 -19.95
N ALA A 390 33.82 -1.67 -20.21
CA ALA A 390 34.25 -2.01 -21.57
C ALA A 390 33.36 -3.08 -22.21
N LEU A 391 32.99 -4.13 -21.46
CA LEU A 391 32.04 -5.15 -21.91
C LEU A 391 30.66 -4.55 -22.23
N GLY A 392 30.17 -3.63 -21.40
CA GLY A 392 28.94 -2.91 -21.66
C GLY A 392 29.01 -2.07 -22.94
N VAL A 393 30.11 -1.33 -23.16
CA VAL A 393 30.33 -0.57 -24.41
C VAL A 393 30.36 -1.51 -25.62
N ALA A 394 31.07 -2.64 -25.52
CA ALA A 394 31.11 -3.65 -26.58
C ALA A 394 29.70 -4.16 -26.94
N GLN A 395 28.87 -4.42 -25.92
CA GLN A 395 27.49 -4.87 -26.11
C GLN A 395 26.66 -3.81 -26.84
N VAL A 396 26.79 -2.53 -26.45
CA VAL A 396 26.09 -1.43 -27.12
C VAL A 396 26.53 -1.31 -28.58
N LEU A 397 27.84 -1.28 -28.86
CA LEU A 397 28.37 -1.16 -30.23
C LEU A 397 27.93 -2.31 -31.13
N GLN A 398 27.96 -3.54 -30.63
CA GLN A 398 27.54 -4.72 -31.40
C GLN A 398 26.02 -4.73 -31.62
N ALA A 399 25.22 -4.32 -30.63
CA ALA A 399 23.76 -4.32 -30.73
C ALA A 399 23.20 -3.18 -31.58
N THR A 400 23.77 -1.96 -31.48
CA THR A 400 23.22 -0.77 -32.15
C THR A 400 23.95 -0.43 -33.46
N MET A 401 25.26 -0.67 -33.53
CA MET A 401 26.08 -0.32 -34.69
C MET A 401 26.55 -1.53 -35.50
N GLN A 402 26.23 -2.75 -35.09
CA GLN A 402 26.65 -4.00 -35.74
C GLN A 402 28.18 -4.16 -35.85
N ILE A 403 28.93 -3.51 -34.95
CA ILE A 403 30.38 -3.66 -34.88
C ILE A 403 30.70 -4.93 -34.08
N ASP A 404 31.34 -5.92 -34.70
CA ASP A 404 31.75 -7.15 -34.01
C ASP A 404 32.87 -6.86 -32.99
N MET A 405 32.49 -6.89 -31.71
CA MET A 405 33.42 -6.70 -30.60
C MET A 405 33.89 -8.04 -30.02
N GLY A 406 33.50 -9.16 -30.64
CA GLY A 406 33.81 -10.52 -30.18
C GLY A 406 32.87 -11.04 -29.10
N LEU A 407 31.70 -10.40 -28.90
CA LEU A 407 30.66 -10.95 -28.03
C LEU A 407 29.88 -12.05 -28.79
N PRO A 408 29.51 -13.15 -28.10
CA PRO A 408 28.73 -14.21 -28.73
C PRO A 408 27.36 -13.70 -29.17
N ALA A 409 26.84 -14.24 -30.28
CA ALA A 409 25.56 -13.81 -30.87
C ALA A 409 24.34 -14.01 -29.96
N ASN A 410 24.46 -14.86 -28.93
CA ASN A 410 23.44 -15.05 -27.91
C ASN A 410 23.34 -13.87 -26.92
N GLY A 411 24.28 -12.91 -26.97
CA GLY A 411 24.31 -11.75 -26.09
C GLY A 411 24.82 -12.03 -24.68
N GLU A 412 25.35 -13.24 -24.41
CA GLU A 412 25.94 -13.56 -23.12
C GLU A 412 27.26 -12.82 -22.93
N VAL A 413 27.31 -11.97 -21.92
CA VAL A 413 28.51 -11.21 -21.57
C VAL A 413 29.44 -12.13 -20.75
N PRO A 414 30.71 -12.34 -21.16
CA PRO A 414 31.63 -13.16 -20.39
C PRO A 414 31.94 -12.51 -19.03
N ALA A 415 32.18 -13.33 -18.01
CA ALA A 415 32.56 -12.82 -16.69
C ALA A 415 33.81 -11.94 -16.79
N ALA A 416 33.80 -10.80 -16.08
CA ALA A 416 34.80 -9.72 -16.23
C ALA A 416 36.25 -10.16 -15.90
N ASN A 417 36.41 -11.24 -15.14
CA ASN A 417 37.69 -11.83 -14.76
C ASN A 417 38.25 -12.83 -15.80
N THR A 418 37.52 -13.10 -16.89
CA THR A 418 37.93 -14.09 -17.90
C THR A 418 38.89 -13.50 -18.95
N ARG A 419 39.64 -14.39 -19.61
CA ARG A 419 40.50 -14.02 -20.75
C ARG A 419 39.69 -13.45 -21.91
N ALA A 420 38.49 -13.98 -22.16
CA ALA A 420 37.59 -13.47 -23.19
C ALA A 420 37.21 -12.00 -22.92
N ALA A 421 36.83 -11.68 -21.68
CA ALA A 421 36.53 -10.31 -21.29
C ALA A 421 37.74 -9.36 -21.46
N ALA A 422 38.95 -9.83 -21.16
CA ALA A 422 40.17 -9.04 -21.36
C ALA A 422 40.44 -8.74 -22.84
N GLU A 423 40.20 -9.70 -23.74
CA GLU A 423 40.36 -9.49 -25.18
C GLU A 423 39.30 -8.52 -25.73
N ILE A 424 38.04 -8.65 -25.31
CA ILE A 424 36.97 -7.71 -25.69
C ILE A 424 37.31 -6.30 -25.21
N ALA A 425 37.75 -6.15 -23.95
CA ALA A 425 38.17 -4.86 -23.41
C ALA A 425 39.35 -4.25 -24.21
N ARG A 426 40.27 -5.08 -24.70
CA ARG A 426 41.36 -4.63 -25.60
C ARG A 426 40.83 -4.13 -26.93
N ARG A 427 39.87 -4.82 -27.55
CA ARG A 427 39.21 -4.39 -28.80
C ARG A 427 38.48 -3.07 -28.61
N VAL A 428 37.74 -2.90 -27.51
CA VAL A 428 37.11 -1.64 -27.11
C VAL A 428 38.16 -0.53 -26.97
N THR A 429 39.27 -0.81 -26.31
CA THR A 429 40.37 0.16 -26.17
C THR A 429 40.93 0.59 -27.53
N LEU A 430 41.18 -0.37 -28.45
CA LEU A 430 41.64 -0.06 -29.81
C LEU A 430 40.62 0.80 -30.57
N TRP A 431 39.33 0.48 -30.46
CA TRP A 431 38.25 1.25 -31.07
C TRP A 431 38.23 2.71 -30.59
N THR A 432 38.44 2.97 -29.29
CA THR A 432 38.53 4.35 -28.77
C THR A 432 39.73 5.15 -29.31
N GLN A 433 40.73 4.49 -29.88
CA GLN A 433 41.90 5.08 -30.54
C GLN A 433 41.68 5.28 -32.05
N GLY A 434 40.49 4.98 -32.57
CA GLY A 434 40.21 4.98 -34.00
C GLY A 434 40.81 3.77 -34.74
N LYS A 435 41.26 2.74 -34.02
CA LYS A 435 41.79 1.50 -34.60
C LYS A 435 40.69 0.44 -34.63
N TRP A 436 40.43 -0.11 -35.81
CA TRP A 436 39.42 -1.16 -35.98
C TRP A 436 40.02 -2.54 -35.71
N PRO A 437 39.37 -3.39 -34.90
CA PRO A 437 39.92 -4.71 -34.53
C PRO A 437 40.16 -5.66 -35.71
N ASN A 438 39.42 -5.50 -36.82
CA ASN A 438 39.34 -6.49 -37.90
C ASN A 438 39.76 -5.99 -39.31
N GLY A 439 40.32 -4.77 -39.45
CA GLY A 439 40.76 -4.26 -40.76
C GLY A 439 40.23 -2.86 -41.11
N ASN A 440 40.74 -2.27 -42.19
CA ASN A 440 40.71 -0.84 -42.49
C ASN A 440 39.29 -0.22 -42.55
N PRO A 441 39.05 0.97 -41.94
CA PRO A 441 37.75 1.66 -41.91
C PRO A 441 37.13 1.94 -43.29
N GLU A 442 37.95 2.03 -44.34
CA GLU A 442 37.51 2.38 -45.70
C GLU A 442 36.56 1.36 -46.34
N GLU A 443 36.52 0.11 -45.89
CA GLU A 443 35.52 -0.87 -46.36
C GLU A 443 34.14 -0.66 -45.74
N ILE A 444 34.06 -0.08 -44.53
CA ILE A 444 32.80 0.00 -43.77
C ILE A 444 32.09 1.35 -43.96
N ASP A 445 32.82 2.43 -44.24
CA ASP A 445 32.26 3.78 -44.44
C ASP A 445 31.29 3.86 -45.65
N SER A 446 31.44 2.95 -46.62
CA SER A 446 30.51 2.82 -47.75
C SER A 446 29.11 2.31 -47.36
N SER A 447 28.97 1.69 -46.18
CA SER A 447 27.72 1.07 -45.70
C SER A 447 26.93 1.92 -44.70
N TYR A 448 27.56 2.83 -43.96
CA TYR A 448 26.91 3.59 -42.87
C TYR A 448 26.10 4.81 -43.32
N HIS A 449 26.40 5.40 -44.49
CA HIS A 449 25.60 6.50 -45.04
C HIS A 449 24.31 6.05 -45.72
N GLN A 450 24.03 4.74 -45.79
CA GLN A 450 22.71 4.25 -46.15
C GLN A 450 21.80 4.30 -44.93
N THR A 451 21.24 5.48 -44.67
CA THR A 451 20.06 5.62 -43.80
C THR A 451 19.04 4.58 -44.24
N PRO A 452 18.58 3.65 -43.38
CA PRO A 452 17.60 2.66 -43.77
C PRO A 452 16.37 3.39 -44.32
N ALA A 453 16.06 3.14 -45.60
CA ALA A 453 14.92 3.75 -46.26
C ALA A 453 13.68 3.60 -45.38
N ALA A 454 12.97 4.71 -45.17
CA ALA A 454 11.74 4.75 -44.37
C ALA A 454 10.83 3.61 -44.79
N ARG A 455 10.71 2.60 -43.92
CA ARG A 455 9.97 1.37 -44.17
C ARG A 455 8.48 1.71 -44.10
N ASN A 456 7.92 2.18 -45.21
CA ASN A 456 6.50 2.46 -45.34
C ASN A 456 5.69 1.17 -45.18
N GLY A 457 4.78 1.17 -44.21
CA GLY A 457 3.60 0.32 -44.20
C GLY A 457 3.78 -1.09 -43.62
N THR A 458 3.76 -1.21 -42.30
CA THR A 458 2.87 -2.13 -41.55
C THR A 458 3.19 -2.00 -40.06
N THR A 459 2.18 -1.67 -39.26
CA THR A 459 2.22 -1.64 -37.79
C THR A 459 2.31 -3.07 -37.23
N ALA A 460 3.39 -3.78 -37.54
CA ALA A 460 3.84 -4.88 -36.72
C ALA A 460 4.64 -4.29 -35.57
N THR A 461 4.19 -4.50 -34.33
CA THR A 461 4.95 -4.19 -33.11
C THR A 461 6.23 -5.03 -33.12
N VAL A 462 7.29 -4.53 -33.76
CA VAL A 462 8.63 -5.11 -33.68
C VAL A 462 9.02 -5.09 -32.21
N LYS A 463 9.10 -6.29 -31.61
CA LYS A 463 9.70 -6.45 -30.28
C LYS A 463 11.14 -5.95 -30.37
N ARG A 464 11.39 -4.76 -29.81
CA ARG A 464 12.74 -4.21 -29.68
C ARG A 464 13.59 -5.25 -28.95
N PRO A 465 14.79 -5.60 -29.45
CA PRO A 465 15.73 -6.37 -28.66
C PRO A 465 16.06 -5.51 -27.43
N VAL A 466 15.51 -5.89 -26.27
CA VAL A 466 15.90 -5.28 -25.01
C VAL A 466 17.34 -5.73 -24.80
N VAL A 467 18.29 -4.83 -25.02
CA VAL A 467 19.69 -5.05 -24.64
C VAL A 467 19.67 -5.16 -23.13
N ASN A 468 19.56 -6.38 -22.63
CA ASN A 468 19.71 -6.70 -21.23
C ASN A 468 21.20 -6.55 -20.94
N VAL A 469 21.61 -5.30 -20.69
CA VAL A 469 22.83 -5.03 -19.94
C VAL A 469 22.55 -5.60 -18.55
N GLN A 470 22.80 -6.90 -18.36
CA GLN A 470 22.75 -7.59 -17.08
C GLN A 470 23.92 -7.09 -16.22
N MET A 471 23.83 -5.83 -15.80
CA MET A 471 24.49 -5.36 -14.60
C MET A 471 23.48 -5.57 -13.47
N SER A 472 23.33 -6.82 -13.00
CA SER A 472 22.67 -7.07 -11.72
C SER A 472 23.56 -6.45 -10.64
N SER A 473 23.28 -5.21 -10.25
CA SER A 473 24.00 -4.48 -9.20
C SER A 473 23.80 -5.08 -7.80
N LEU A 474 22.86 -6.03 -7.66
CA LEU A 474 22.51 -6.62 -6.38
C LEU A 474 23.19 -7.97 -6.11
N ASP A 475 23.78 -8.58 -7.15
CA ASP A 475 24.63 -9.77 -7.05
C ASP A 475 26.14 -9.43 -7.07
N THR A 476 26.51 -8.15 -7.17
CA THR A 476 27.92 -7.73 -7.20
C THR A 476 28.55 -7.64 -5.80
N PRO A 477 29.74 -8.24 -5.56
CA PRO A 477 30.41 -8.30 -4.26
C PRO A 477 31.07 -6.98 -3.76
N TRP A 478 30.76 -5.81 -4.35
CA TRP A 478 31.44 -4.54 -4.06
C TRP A 478 30.91 -3.77 -2.83
N LEU A 479 30.10 -4.41 -1.97
CA LEU A 479 29.54 -3.80 -0.74
C LEU A 479 30.07 -4.43 0.57
N GLU A 480 31.21 -5.14 0.50
CA GLU A 480 31.98 -5.58 1.68
C GLU A 480 33.11 -4.64 2.07
#